data_AF-A0A3B8MLS1-F1
#
_entry.id   AF-A0A3B8MLS1-F1
#
_cell.length_a   1.000
_cell.length_b   1.000
_cell.length_c   1.000
_cell.angle_alpha   90.00
_cell.angle_beta   90.00
_cell.angle_gamma   90.00
#
_symmetry.space_group_name_H-M   'P 1'
#
loop_
_entity.id
_entity.type
_entity.pdbx_description
1 polymer ?
#
loop_
_entity_poly.entity_id
_entity_poly.type
_entity_poly.pdbx_seq_one_letter_code
_entity_poly.pdbx_strand_id
1 'polypeptide(L)'
;DNSEHVEAELGAYSRHFHTHDGSLVVGDGSPIYPLPKVANLSATWPYILLYPWEGGRYGEPRILSEHGSSFNGDHAHCHPRFTPDGKQVMYTSDTSGYANIYLVDVGDMDELPILRIDPPSAIAEATSDKSPRLRGTSD
;
A
#
# COMPACT_ATOMS: atom_id res chain seq x y z
N ASP A 1 7.52 -18.76 24.01
CA ASP A 1 8.32 -17.90 24.92
C ASP A 1 9.02 -16.75 24.18
N ASN A 2 8.63 -16.40 22.95
CA ASN A 2 9.23 -15.30 22.16
C ASN A 2 10.77 -15.34 22.08
N SER A 3 11.36 -16.53 22.27
CA SER A 3 12.80 -16.75 22.29
C SER A 3 13.41 -16.70 20.89
N GLU A 4 12.63 -17.05 19.87
CA GLU A 4 12.93 -16.83 18.46
C GLU A 4 12.19 -15.58 17.98
N HIS A 5 12.94 -14.58 17.54
CA HIS A 5 12.41 -13.37 16.92
C HIS A 5 13.15 -13.09 15.62
N VAL A 6 12.40 -12.61 14.64
CA VAL A 6 12.92 -12.16 13.36
C VAL A 6 12.48 -10.71 13.20
N GLU A 7 13.46 -9.81 13.09
CA GLU A 7 13.23 -8.44 12.65
C GLU A 7 13.51 -8.37 11.16
N ALA A 8 12.56 -7.87 10.38
CA ALA A 8 12.68 -7.73 8.94
C ALA A 8 12.11 -6.40 8.50
N GLU A 9 12.80 -5.75 7.57
CA GLU A 9 12.30 -4.54 6.93
C GLU A 9 11.17 -4.88 5.95
N LEU A 10 10.12 -4.06 5.99
CA LEU A 10 9.04 -4.09 5.02
C LEU A 10 9.25 -2.91 4.07
N GLY A 11 9.49 -3.20 2.78
CA GLY A 11 9.94 -2.22 1.78
C GLY A 11 8.95 -1.10 1.43
N ALA A 12 7.84 -0.97 2.14
CA ALA A 12 6.86 0.09 1.96
C ALA A 12 6.19 0.45 3.28
N TYR A 13 5.85 1.74 3.45
CA TYR A 13 5.17 2.22 4.64
C TYR A 13 3.78 1.60 4.79
N SER A 14 3.44 1.22 6.01
CA SER A 14 2.07 0.91 6.46
C SER A 14 1.98 1.23 7.95
N ARG A 15 0.79 1.58 8.45
CA ARG A 15 0.55 1.77 9.89
C ARG A 15 0.17 0.48 10.59
N HIS A 16 -0.60 -0.36 9.91
CA HIS A 16 -1.16 -1.57 10.50
C HIS A 16 -0.78 -2.78 9.67
N PHE A 17 -0.47 -3.86 10.37
CA PHE A 17 -0.06 -5.12 9.78
C PHE A 17 -0.81 -6.29 10.38
N HIS A 18 -0.93 -7.36 9.61
CA HIS A 18 -1.43 -8.64 10.09
C HIS A 18 -0.77 -9.80 9.36
N THR A 19 -0.62 -10.92 10.08
CA THR A 19 -0.20 -12.21 9.52
C THR A 19 -0.76 -13.34 10.41
N HIS A 20 -0.89 -14.54 9.85
CA HIS A 20 -1.26 -15.74 10.59
C HIS A 20 -0.05 -16.54 11.06
N ASP A 21 0.93 -16.73 10.17
CA ASP A 21 2.07 -17.64 10.37
C ASP A 21 3.43 -17.03 9.96
N GLY A 22 3.45 -15.77 9.52
CA GLY A 22 4.66 -15.08 9.08
C GLY A 22 5.09 -15.39 7.64
N SER A 23 4.41 -16.29 6.92
CA SER A 23 4.72 -16.58 5.51
C SER A 23 4.29 -15.45 4.57
N LEU A 24 3.25 -14.71 4.97
CA LEU A 24 2.69 -13.59 4.24
C LEU A 24 2.19 -12.53 5.23
N VAL A 25 2.62 -11.29 5.05
CA VAL A 25 2.13 -10.14 5.82
C VAL A 25 1.22 -9.30 4.93
N VAL A 26 0.13 -8.78 5.49
CA VAL A 26 -0.69 -7.74 4.88
C VAL A 26 -0.47 -6.41 5.59
N GLY A 27 -0.36 -5.31 4.82
CA GLY A 27 -0.23 -3.94 5.29
C GLY A 27 -1.23 -2.99 4.63
N ASP A 28 -1.48 -1.84 5.26
CA ASP A 28 -2.51 -0.87 4.86
C ASP A 28 -2.00 0.36 4.11
N GLY A 29 -0.70 0.44 3.80
CA GLY A 29 -0.17 1.56 3.03
C GLY A 29 -0.34 2.92 3.72
N SER A 30 -0.67 3.93 2.93
CA SER A 30 -0.89 5.30 3.37
C SER A 30 -2.28 5.79 2.96
N PRO A 31 -2.87 6.80 3.61
CA PRO A 31 -4.14 7.39 3.16
C PRO A 31 -4.13 7.85 1.70
N ILE A 32 -5.33 7.91 1.10
CA ILE A 32 -5.52 8.44 -0.26
C ILE A 32 -5.13 9.92 -0.39
N TYR A 33 -5.21 10.68 0.71
CA TYR A 33 -4.76 12.08 0.75
C TYR A 33 -3.46 12.20 1.55
N PRO A 34 -2.50 13.02 1.09
CA PRO A 34 -1.28 13.27 1.84
C PRO A 34 -1.64 13.99 3.15
N LEU A 35 -1.58 13.26 4.26
CA LEU A 35 -1.66 13.90 5.58
C LEU A 35 -0.38 14.71 5.79
N PRO A 36 -0.48 16.00 6.20
CA PRO A 36 0.68 16.90 6.29
C PRO A 36 1.78 16.45 7.27
N LYS A 37 1.50 15.45 8.13
CA LYS A 37 2.50 14.84 9.03
C LYS A 37 3.24 13.62 8.44
N VAL A 38 2.75 13.06 7.34
CA VAL A 38 3.34 11.91 6.62
C VAL A 38 3.94 12.35 5.27
N ALA A 39 3.65 13.59 4.85
CA ALA A 39 3.95 14.20 3.56
C ALA A 39 5.44 14.51 3.28
N ASN A 40 6.38 13.91 4.01
CA ASN A 40 7.78 13.87 3.55
C ASN A 40 7.99 12.81 2.46
N LEU A 41 6.97 12.00 2.18
CA LEU A 41 6.88 11.15 0.98
C LEU A 41 5.92 11.84 0.02
N SER A 42 6.43 12.35 -1.11
CA SER A 42 5.62 12.91 -2.20
C SER A 42 4.73 11.86 -2.90
N ALA A 43 4.78 10.59 -2.47
CA ALA A 43 4.00 9.49 -3.01
C ALA A 43 3.15 8.86 -1.90
N THR A 44 1.84 8.81 -2.11
CA THR A 44 0.93 7.99 -1.32
C THR A 44 0.86 6.59 -1.94
N TRP A 45 0.76 5.57 -1.09
CA TRP A 45 0.51 4.18 -1.47
C TRP A 45 -0.83 3.74 -0.85
N PRO A 46 -1.98 4.16 -1.42
CA PRO A 46 -3.30 3.86 -0.86
C PRO A 46 -3.76 2.44 -1.15
N TYR A 47 -2.88 1.48 -0.90
CA TYR A 47 -3.03 0.09 -1.28
C TYR A 47 -3.06 -0.82 -0.05
N ILE A 48 -3.86 -1.87 -0.15
CA ILE A 48 -3.60 -3.10 0.61
C ILE A 48 -2.39 -3.77 -0.03
N LEU A 49 -1.36 -3.98 0.77
CA LEU A 49 -0.08 -4.50 0.34
C LEU A 49 0.16 -5.89 0.92
N LEU A 50 0.75 -6.78 0.12
CA LEU A 50 1.16 -8.12 0.54
C LEU A 50 2.68 -8.25 0.48
N TYR A 51 3.27 -8.79 1.54
CA TYR A 51 4.71 -8.95 1.69
C TYR A 51 5.03 -10.44 1.88
N PRO A 52 5.54 -11.14 0.85
CA PRO A 52 5.85 -12.57 0.94
C PRO A 52 7.14 -12.80 1.71
N TRP A 53 7.21 -13.89 2.49
CA TRP A 53 8.45 -14.30 3.16
C TRP A 53 9.38 -15.06 2.20
N GLU A 54 10.65 -14.65 2.12
CA GLU A 54 11.65 -15.22 1.21
C GLU A 54 12.77 -15.97 1.96
N GLY A 55 12.52 -16.44 3.18
CA GLY A 55 13.51 -17.24 3.92
C GLY A 55 14.64 -16.43 4.56
N GLY A 56 14.33 -15.24 5.05
CA GLY A 56 15.27 -14.38 5.80
C GLY A 56 14.90 -12.90 5.77
N ARG A 57 14.08 -12.51 4.80
CA ARG A 57 13.49 -11.17 4.67
C ARG A 57 12.11 -11.30 4.03
N TYR A 58 11.32 -10.24 4.14
CA TYR A 58 10.15 -10.08 3.28
C TYR A 58 10.58 -9.54 1.91
N GLY A 59 9.93 -10.07 0.87
CA GLY A 59 10.13 -9.70 -0.52
C GLY A 59 9.54 -8.34 -0.87
N GLU A 60 9.59 -8.01 -2.15
CA GLU A 60 9.00 -6.77 -2.66
C GLU A 60 7.48 -6.76 -2.46
N PRO A 61 6.90 -5.64 -1.95
CA PRO A 61 5.48 -5.55 -1.70
C PRO A 61 4.67 -5.68 -2.98
N ARG A 62 3.62 -6.51 -2.94
CA ARG A 62 2.64 -6.66 -4.00
C ARG A 62 1.38 -5.84 -3.69
N ILE A 63 0.82 -5.22 -4.72
CA ILE A 63 -0.42 -4.46 -4.63
C ILE A 63 -1.59 -5.44 -4.75
N LEU A 64 -2.37 -5.59 -3.68
CA LEU A 64 -3.58 -6.41 -3.69
C LEU A 64 -4.81 -5.63 -4.17
N SER A 65 -5.00 -4.41 -3.65
CA SER A 65 -6.12 -3.53 -4.03
C SER A 65 -5.86 -2.11 -3.59
N GLU A 66 -6.46 -1.13 -4.25
CA GLU A 66 -6.67 0.18 -3.64
C GLU A 66 -7.63 0.04 -2.45
N HIS A 67 -7.32 0.68 -1.32
CA HIS A 67 -8.16 0.60 -0.14
C HIS A 67 -9.17 1.74 -0.05
N GLY A 68 -8.94 2.87 -0.72
CA GLY A 68 -9.85 4.02 -0.74
C GLY A 68 -10.05 4.78 0.59
N SER A 69 -9.45 4.32 1.69
CA SER A 69 -9.51 5.01 2.99
C SER A 69 -8.83 6.38 3.02
N SER A 70 -9.52 7.34 3.65
CA SER A 70 -9.00 8.66 3.98
C SER A 70 -8.10 8.72 5.22
N PHE A 71 -8.15 7.72 6.12
CA PHE A 71 -7.56 7.74 7.47
C PHE A 71 -7.97 8.98 8.29
N ASN A 72 -9.18 9.51 8.12
CA ASN A 72 -9.69 10.68 8.86
C ASN A 72 -10.11 10.41 10.32
N GLY A 73 -9.69 9.28 10.89
CA GLY A 73 -9.95 8.83 12.25
C GLY A 73 -9.80 7.30 12.36
N ASP A 74 -9.83 6.76 13.58
CA ASP A 74 -9.63 5.32 13.82
C ASP A 74 -10.67 4.45 13.09
N HIS A 75 -11.91 4.94 12.95
CA HIS A 75 -12.96 4.22 12.23
C HIS A 75 -12.72 4.13 10.72
N ALA A 76 -11.90 5.03 10.15
CA ALA A 76 -11.59 5.02 8.73
C ALA A 76 -10.29 4.27 8.42
N HIS A 77 -9.40 4.02 9.38
CA HIS A 77 -8.19 3.21 9.16
C HIS A 77 -8.56 1.83 8.61
N CYS A 78 -7.83 1.35 7.60
CA CYS A 78 -8.18 0.12 6.87
C CYS A 78 -8.07 -1.16 7.70
N HIS A 79 -7.13 -1.21 8.65
CA HIS A 79 -6.84 -2.36 9.52
C HIS A 79 -7.00 -3.72 8.82
N PRO A 80 -6.23 -4.01 7.76
CA PRO A 80 -6.42 -5.21 6.98
C PRO A 80 -6.10 -6.47 7.79
N ARG A 81 -6.92 -7.50 7.60
CA ARG A 81 -6.79 -8.79 8.27
C ARG A 81 -7.04 -9.91 7.29
N PHE A 82 -6.22 -10.95 7.34
CA PHE A 82 -6.53 -12.18 6.62
C PHE A 82 -7.74 -12.86 7.24
N THR A 83 -8.60 -13.41 6.39
CA THR A 83 -9.58 -14.43 6.76
C THR A 83 -8.86 -15.67 7.32
N PRO A 84 -9.49 -16.49 8.18
CA PRO A 84 -8.82 -17.62 8.84
C PRO A 84 -8.21 -18.65 7.89
N ASP A 85 -8.73 -18.78 6.67
CA ASP A 85 -8.19 -19.67 5.64
C ASP A 85 -7.13 -19.01 4.75
N GLY A 86 -6.83 -17.72 4.97
CA GLY A 86 -5.82 -16.94 4.26
C GLY A 86 -6.21 -16.55 2.84
N LYS A 87 -7.40 -16.88 2.35
CA LYS A 87 -7.77 -16.68 0.94
C LYS A 87 -8.21 -15.28 0.60
N GLN A 88 -8.68 -14.54 1.61
CA GLN A 88 -9.16 -13.17 1.45
C GLN A 88 -8.57 -12.26 2.51
N VAL A 89 -8.49 -10.98 2.19
CA VAL A 89 -8.21 -9.89 3.14
C VAL A 89 -9.49 -9.09 3.35
N MET A 90 -9.86 -8.93 4.62
CA MET A 90 -10.88 -8.00 5.07
C MET A 90 -10.24 -6.66 5.42
N TYR A 91 -10.85 -5.54 5.03
CA TYR A 91 -10.40 -4.19 5.39
C TYR A 91 -11.57 -3.22 5.46
N THR A 92 -11.35 -2.07 6.09
CA THR A 92 -12.31 -0.96 6.16
C THR A 92 -12.01 0.12 5.13
N SER A 93 -13.04 0.73 4.55
CA SER A 93 -12.90 1.85 3.62
C SER A 93 -14.08 2.81 3.74
N ASP A 94 -13.81 4.11 3.59
CA ASP A 94 -14.81 5.18 3.59
C ASP A 94 -15.06 5.78 2.20
N THR A 95 -14.64 5.09 1.13
CA THR A 95 -14.83 5.55 -0.27
C THR A 95 -16.30 5.81 -0.64
N SER A 96 -17.25 5.17 0.05
CA SER A 96 -18.69 5.37 -0.13
C SER A 96 -19.27 6.49 0.74
N GLY A 97 -18.44 7.26 1.46
CA GLY A 97 -18.84 8.35 2.36
C GLY A 97 -18.89 7.98 3.84
N TYR A 98 -18.98 6.69 4.17
CA TYR A 98 -18.90 6.16 5.54
C TYR A 98 -18.03 4.90 5.56
N ALA A 99 -17.39 4.62 6.69
CA ALA A 99 -16.58 3.43 6.88
C ALA A 99 -17.43 2.15 6.76
N ASN A 100 -17.10 1.31 5.80
CA ASN A 100 -17.70 0.00 5.56
C ASN A 100 -16.62 -1.08 5.52
N ILE A 101 -17.02 -2.35 5.64
CA ILE A 101 -16.14 -3.51 5.56
C ILE A 101 -16.15 -4.07 4.15
N TYR A 102 -14.97 -4.38 3.62
CA TYR A 102 -14.74 -4.94 2.30
C TYR A 102 -13.91 -6.21 2.41
N LEU A 103 -14.05 -7.09 1.41
CA LEU A 103 -13.27 -8.30 1.23
C LEU A 103 -12.65 -8.29 -0.16
N VAL A 104 -11.39 -8.70 -0.24
CA VAL A 104 -10.67 -8.90 -1.51
C VAL A 104 -9.97 -10.25 -1.49
N ASP A 105 -10.02 -10.97 -2.60
CA ASP A 105 -9.34 -12.25 -2.77
C ASP A 105 -7.83 -12.03 -2.93
N VAL A 106 -7.02 -12.81 -2.21
CA VAL A 106 -5.54 -12.75 -2.28
C VAL A 106 -5.04 -13.18 -3.67
N GLY A 107 -5.70 -14.15 -4.29
CA GLY A 107 -5.35 -14.62 -5.64
C GLY A 107 -3.96 -15.26 -5.73
N ASP A 108 -3.39 -15.23 -6.94
CA ASP A 108 -2.01 -15.62 -7.20
C ASP A 108 -1.07 -14.42 -6.98
N MET A 109 -0.11 -14.57 -6.05
CA MET A 109 0.87 -13.54 -5.72
C MET A 109 1.76 -13.15 -6.91
N ASP A 110 2.00 -14.06 -7.85
CA ASP A 110 2.84 -13.80 -9.02
C ASP A 110 2.12 -12.97 -10.10
N GLU A 111 0.79 -12.91 -10.05
CA GLU A 111 -0.02 -12.05 -10.92
C GLU A 111 -0.20 -10.64 -10.36
N LEU A 112 0.07 -10.42 -9.07
CA LEU A 112 -0.11 -9.12 -8.44
C LEU A 112 1.02 -8.14 -8.82
N PRO A 113 0.70 -6.87 -9.16
CA PRO A 113 1.70 -5.86 -9.45
C PRO A 113 2.65 -5.64 -8.27
N ILE A 114 3.95 -5.47 -8.55
CA ILE A 114 4.92 -5.04 -7.55
C ILE A 114 4.74 -3.53 -7.33
N LEU A 115 4.73 -3.10 -6.05
CA LEU A 115 4.73 -1.69 -5.71
C LEU A 115 6.06 -1.05 -6.11
N ARG A 116 6.01 -0.25 -7.17
CA ARG A 116 7.17 0.53 -7.62
C ARG A 116 7.29 1.81 -6.78
N ILE A 117 8.31 1.85 -5.94
CA ILE A 117 8.73 3.07 -5.24
C ILE A 117 9.85 3.70 -6.05
N ASP A 118 9.51 4.68 -6.87
CA ASP A 118 10.54 5.47 -7.54
C ASP A 118 11.31 6.27 -6.46
N PRO A 119 12.65 6.23 -6.44
CA PRO A 119 13.42 7.02 -5.49
C PRO A 119 13.11 8.51 -5.70
N PRO A 120 13.26 9.37 -4.67
CA PRO A 120 12.95 10.79 -4.77
C PRO A 120 13.59 11.50 -5.98
N SER A 121 14.75 11.02 -6.45
CA SER A 121 15.45 11.53 -7.65
C SER A 121 14.70 11.25 -8.96
N ALA A 122 14.03 10.12 -9.10
CA ALA A 122 13.31 9.73 -10.32
C ALA A 122 11.99 10.52 -10.48
N ILE A 123 11.38 10.94 -9.37
CA ILE A 123 10.19 11.82 -9.39
C ILE A 123 10.55 13.21 -9.90
N ALA A 124 11.72 13.74 -9.53
CA ALA A 124 12.17 15.06 -9.97
C ALA A 124 12.39 15.12 -11.50
N GLU A 125 12.98 14.08 -12.11
CA GLU A 125 13.21 14.04 -13.57
C GLU A 125 11.91 13.98 -14.38
N ALA A 126 10.92 13.19 -13.94
CA ALA A 126 9.64 13.05 -14.63
C ALA A 126 8.79 14.34 -14.66
N THR A 127 9.01 15.27 -13.72
CA THR A 127 8.30 16.57 -13.69
C THR A 127 8.95 17.65 -14.55
N SER A 128 10.18 17.43 -15.02
CA SER A 128 10.92 18.42 -15.83
C SER A 128 10.54 18.42 -17.32
N ASP A 129 9.94 17.33 -17.82
CA ASP A 129 9.71 17.12 -19.25
C ASP A 129 8.24 17.12 -19.67
N LYS A 130 7.41 18.06 -19.17
CA LYS A 130 6.10 18.40 -19.81
C LYS A 130 5.69 19.86 -19.57
N SER A 131 6.47 20.81 -20.08
CA SER A 131 5.89 22.12 -20.43
C SER A 131 5.29 22.01 -21.85
N PRO A 132 3.96 22.07 -22.04
CA PRO A 132 3.39 22.06 -23.37
C PRO A 132 3.80 23.36 -24.09
N ARG A 133 4.69 23.26 -25.07
CA ARG A 133 4.98 24.36 -25.99
C ARG A 133 3.80 24.49 -26.96
N LEU A 134 2.90 25.43 -26.69
CA LEU A 134 1.86 25.84 -27.63
C LEU A 134 2.54 26.43 -28.88
N ARG A 135 2.53 25.70 -30.00
CA ARG A 135 2.77 26.28 -31.33
C ARG A 135 1.47 26.93 -31.76
N GLY A 136 1.42 28.26 -31.72
CA GLY A 136 0.40 29.02 -32.45
C GLY A 136 0.67 28.90 -33.95
N THR A 137 -0.30 28.39 -34.71
CA THR A 137 -0.37 28.56 -36.16
C THR A 137 -1.23 29.79 -36.43
N SER A 138 -0.63 30.82 -37.01
CA SER A 138 -1.32 31.99 -37.53
C SER A 138 -1.86 31.69 -38.93
N ASP A 139 -3.14 31.93 -39.15
CA ASP A 139 -3.68 32.33 -40.47
C ASP A 139 -3.71 33.86 -40.53
#